data_AF-A0A4Q6BD03-F1
#
_entry.id   AF-A0A4Q6BD03-F1
#
_cell.length_a   1.000
_cell.length_b   1.000
_cell.length_c   1.000
_cell.angle_alpha   90.00
_cell.angle_beta   90.00
_cell.angle_gamma   90.00
#
_symmetry.space_group_name_H-M   'P 1'
#
loop_
_entity.id
_entity.type
_entity.pdbx_description
1 polymer ?
#
loop_
_entity_poly.entity_id
_entity_poly.type
_entity_poly.pdbx_seq_one_letter_code
_entity_poly.pdbx_strand_id
1 'polypeptide(L)'
;MIAKILDRQDVIQIGKFVVWLSIPMTVLIALQFYSPQSAWVNQGVGGDKEGAGFGGAMGYFRPPGTFSFTNGAVAFYGLAAPFIFYFWLHRHKLNKLVLIAATAALLAAIPLSISRTLFFSVCVTLLFFGIASFYRPKYLGSMIMAVFGGALVLAALSNTVFFQTATEAFTSRFESANKTEGGMEGVLGDRYLGSMLRAFEYRYGKYPFFGQGLGLGTNVGAMLMSGERDFLLAEEEWPRIVGEMGPLLGILTILVRLAVSAFLTVKAFAKLTIGDMLPWLLLSFALINLPQGQWAQPTNLGFAIISGGLVLASMNTSRQVGGSPKS
;
A
#
# COMPACT_ATOMS: atom_id res chain seq x y z
N MET A 1 -2.35 -19.98 4.50
CA MET A 1 -3.76 -20.42 4.36
C MET A 1 -4.40 -19.90 3.08
N ILE A 2 -4.29 -18.61 2.75
CA ILE A 2 -4.85 -18.01 1.52
C ILE A 2 -4.47 -18.81 0.26
N ALA A 3 -3.17 -18.98 -0.01
CA ALA A 3 -2.71 -19.75 -1.17
C ALA A 3 -2.88 -21.27 -1.09
N LYS A 4 -3.45 -21.81 0.00
CA LYS A 4 -3.89 -23.22 0.03
C LYS A 4 -5.32 -23.39 -0.49
N ILE A 5 -6.10 -22.32 -0.44
CA ILE A 5 -7.53 -22.30 -0.79
C ILE A 5 -7.72 -21.63 -2.14
N LEU A 6 -7.18 -20.42 -2.30
CA LEU A 6 -7.32 -19.62 -3.51
C LEU A 6 -6.38 -20.09 -4.62
N ASP A 7 -6.88 -20.00 -5.84
CA ASP A 7 -6.11 -20.18 -7.05
C ASP A 7 -6.04 -18.89 -7.90
N ARG A 8 -5.40 -19.00 -9.07
CA ARG A 8 -5.19 -17.87 -9.96
C ARG A 8 -6.49 -17.26 -10.49
N GLN A 9 -7.55 -18.03 -10.68
CA GLN A 9 -8.84 -17.47 -11.11
C GLN A 9 -9.46 -16.65 -9.99
N ASP A 10 -9.40 -17.13 -8.74
CA ASP A 10 -9.87 -16.38 -7.59
C ASP A 10 -9.14 -15.04 -7.45
N VAL A 11 -7.81 -15.04 -7.59
CA VAL A 11 -7.00 -13.80 -7.55
C VAL A 11 -7.41 -12.82 -8.65
N ILE A 12 -7.73 -13.31 -9.85
CA ILE A 12 -8.25 -12.45 -10.91
C ILE A 12 -9.61 -11.86 -10.55
N GLN A 13 -10.53 -12.65 -9.97
CA GLN A 13 -11.84 -12.15 -9.58
C GLN A 13 -11.75 -11.12 -8.45
N ILE A 14 -10.90 -11.36 -7.46
CA ILE A 14 -10.55 -10.38 -6.42
C ILE A 14 -10.01 -9.12 -7.07
N GLY A 15 -9.10 -9.25 -8.03
CA GLY A 15 -8.56 -8.12 -8.78
C GLY A 15 -9.65 -7.31 -9.49
N LYS A 16 -10.59 -7.96 -10.17
CA LYS A 16 -11.72 -7.28 -10.81
C LYS A 16 -12.57 -6.53 -9.79
N PHE A 17 -12.87 -7.17 -8.66
CA PHE A 17 -13.64 -6.55 -7.58
C PHE A 17 -12.92 -5.31 -7.02
N VAL A 18 -11.62 -5.40 -6.74
CA VAL A 18 -10.81 -4.28 -6.26
C VAL A 18 -10.79 -3.12 -7.26
N VAL A 19 -10.66 -3.41 -8.56
CA VAL A 19 -10.70 -2.39 -9.62
C VAL A 19 -12.07 -1.73 -9.75
N TRP A 20 -13.15 -2.49 -9.59
CA TRP A 20 -14.49 -1.92 -9.55
C TRP A 20 -14.70 -1.05 -8.31
N LEU A 21 -14.22 -1.51 -7.16
CA LEU A 21 -14.38 -0.82 -5.87
C LEU A 21 -13.56 0.48 -5.80
N SER A 22 -12.46 0.59 -6.56
CA SER A 22 -11.64 1.80 -6.54
C SER A 22 -12.37 3.05 -7.03
N ILE A 23 -13.37 2.88 -7.91
CA ILE A 23 -14.19 3.97 -8.46
C ILE A 23 -15.08 4.60 -7.37
N PRO A 24 -16.03 3.88 -6.73
CA PRO A 24 -16.84 4.45 -5.67
C PRO A 24 -16.00 4.84 -4.44
N MET A 25 -14.88 4.15 -4.19
CA MET A 25 -13.94 4.58 -3.15
C MET A 25 -13.36 5.97 -3.44
N THR A 26 -13.01 6.27 -4.70
CA THR A 26 -12.46 7.58 -5.06
C THR A 26 -13.52 8.68 -4.90
N VAL A 27 -14.77 8.37 -5.24
CA VAL A 27 -15.89 9.30 -5.01
C VAL A 27 -16.05 9.57 -3.51
N LEU A 28 -15.99 8.54 -2.66
CA LEU A 28 -16.09 8.71 -1.22
C LEU A 28 -14.94 9.55 -0.65
N ILE A 29 -13.68 9.25 -0.99
CA ILE A 29 -12.54 10.05 -0.49
C ILE A 29 -12.59 11.49 -1.00
N ALA A 30 -13.11 11.73 -2.20
CA ALA A 30 -13.34 13.08 -2.72
C ALA A 30 -14.38 13.82 -1.88
N LEU A 31 -15.53 13.18 -1.60
CA LEU A 31 -16.54 13.76 -0.73
C LEU A 31 -15.98 14.06 0.67
N GLN A 32 -15.18 13.15 1.23
CA GLN A 32 -14.53 13.33 2.53
C GLN A 32 -13.52 14.49 2.52
N PHE A 33 -12.73 14.63 1.45
CA PHE A 33 -11.72 15.68 1.32
C PHE A 33 -12.35 17.07 1.27
N TYR A 34 -13.44 17.26 0.52
CA TYR A 34 -14.09 18.56 0.33
C TYR A 34 -15.17 18.88 1.37
N SER A 35 -15.60 17.90 2.17
CA SER A 35 -16.58 18.11 3.23
C SER A 35 -15.88 18.55 4.54
N PRO A 36 -16.56 19.36 5.38
CA PRO A 36 -16.05 19.66 6.71
C PRO A 36 -15.95 18.37 7.56
N GLN A 37 -15.10 18.37 8.59
CA GLN A 37 -14.92 17.20 9.45
C GLN A 37 -16.20 16.79 10.21
N SER A 38 -17.09 17.75 10.47
CA SER A 38 -18.39 17.52 11.11
C SER A 38 -19.44 16.88 10.19
N ALA A 39 -19.18 16.79 8.89
CA ALA A 39 -20.10 16.16 7.93
C ALA A 39 -20.22 14.65 8.19
N TRP A 40 -21.39 14.09 7.90
CA TRP A 40 -21.66 12.65 8.11
C TRP A 40 -20.61 11.72 7.48
N VAL A 41 -20.14 12.04 6.27
CA VAL A 41 -19.10 11.25 5.57
C VAL A 41 -17.73 11.25 6.27
N ASN A 42 -17.50 12.24 7.13
CA ASN A 42 -16.27 12.44 7.88
C ASN A 42 -16.42 12.12 9.37
N GLN A 43 -17.58 11.71 9.86
CA GLN A 43 -17.72 11.40 11.29
C GLN A 43 -16.77 10.28 11.71
N GLY A 44 -16.07 10.51 12.83
CA GLY A 44 -15.13 9.57 13.42
C GLY A 44 -15.82 8.38 14.09
N VAL A 45 -15.01 7.46 14.60
CA VAL A 45 -15.50 6.28 15.32
C VAL A 45 -16.31 6.73 16.54
N GLY A 46 -17.50 6.13 16.72
CA GLY A 46 -18.40 6.52 17.82
C GLY A 46 -19.20 7.80 17.56
N GLY A 47 -19.22 8.33 16.33
CA GLY A 47 -19.97 9.54 15.99
C GLY A 47 -19.22 10.84 16.31
N ASP A 48 -17.90 10.75 16.44
CA ASP A 48 -17.04 11.90 16.75
C ASP A 48 -17.12 12.97 15.66
N LYS A 49 -17.46 14.20 16.05
CA LYS A 49 -17.62 15.36 15.16
C LYS A 49 -16.29 16.09 14.90
N GLU A 50 -15.23 15.75 15.62
CA GLU A 50 -13.85 16.17 15.26
C GLU A 50 -13.41 15.54 13.94
N GLY A 51 -14.05 14.43 13.57
CA GLY A 51 -13.95 13.78 12.27
C GLY A 51 -12.86 12.71 12.17
N ALA A 52 -12.95 11.91 11.12
CA ALA A 52 -12.06 10.80 10.83
C ALA A 52 -10.83 11.22 10.00
N GLY A 53 -10.82 12.47 9.52
CA GLY A 53 -9.73 13.04 8.74
C GLY A 53 -8.49 13.22 9.60
N PHE A 54 -7.35 12.78 9.08
CA PHE A 54 -6.08 12.90 9.81
C PHE A 54 -5.18 13.96 9.17
N GLY A 55 -4.41 14.68 9.99
CA GLY A 55 -3.61 15.85 9.63
C GLY A 55 -3.15 15.89 8.17
N GLY A 56 -3.62 16.90 7.43
CA GLY A 56 -3.33 17.15 6.03
C GLY A 56 -2.50 18.42 5.81
N ALA A 57 -2.94 19.29 4.90
CA ALA A 57 -2.28 20.55 4.58
C ALA A 57 -3.30 21.54 3.98
N MET A 58 -3.01 22.83 4.07
CA MET A 58 -3.87 23.90 3.51
C MET A 58 -5.32 23.86 4.01
N GLY A 59 -5.56 23.41 5.24
CA GLY A 59 -6.90 23.25 5.82
C GLY A 59 -7.66 22.00 5.38
N TYR A 60 -7.09 21.20 4.46
CA TYR A 60 -7.65 19.92 4.04
C TYR A 60 -7.12 18.77 4.90
N PHE A 61 -7.95 17.74 5.07
CA PHE A 61 -7.65 16.56 5.86
C PHE A 61 -7.49 15.34 4.95
N ARG A 62 -6.71 14.36 5.43
CA ARG A 62 -6.51 13.11 4.71
C ARG A 62 -7.76 12.23 4.89
N PRO A 63 -8.47 11.86 3.81
CA PRO A 63 -9.69 11.07 3.89
C PRO A 63 -9.38 9.58 4.17
N PRO A 64 -10.13 8.91 5.06
CA PRO A 64 -9.91 7.50 5.37
C PRO A 64 -10.68 6.53 4.46
N GLY A 65 -11.56 7.02 3.58
CA GLY A 65 -12.44 6.19 2.77
C GLY A 65 -13.41 5.40 3.66
N THR A 66 -13.55 4.12 3.37
CA THR A 66 -14.36 3.19 4.20
C THR A 66 -13.59 2.63 5.41
N PHE A 67 -12.35 3.05 5.64
CA PHE A 67 -11.52 2.55 6.73
C PHE A 67 -11.65 3.45 7.95
N SER A 68 -11.28 2.93 9.12
CA SER A 68 -11.24 3.71 10.36
C SER A 68 -10.10 4.72 10.40
N PHE A 69 -9.12 4.62 9.49
CA PHE A 69 -7.98 5.54 9.41
C PHE A 69 -7.37 5.60 8.01
N THR A 70 -6.66 6.69 7.73
CA THR A 70 -6.14 7.07 6.40
C THR A 70 -5.15 6.09 5.78
N ASN A 71 -4.45 5.31 6.60
CA ASN A 71 -3.55 4.27 6.11
C ASN A 71 -4.30 3.16 5.35
N GLY A 72 -5.56 2.88 5.72
CA GLY A 72 -6.37 1.86 5.06
C GLY A 72 -6.67 2.23 3.60
N ALA A 73 -7.05 3.49 3.36
CA ALA A 73 -7.23 4.00 1.99
C ALA A 73 -5.93 3.90 1.18
N VAL A 74 -4.80 4.33 1.75
CA VAL A 74 -3.48 4.22 1.10
C VAL A 74 -3.14 2.77 0.74
N ALA A 75 -3.33 1.83 1.67
CA ALA A 75 -3.07 0.41 1.45
C ALA A 75 -4.02 -0.21 0.41
N PHE A 76 -5.30 0.20 0.41
CA PHE A 76 -6.27 -0.22 -0.61
C PHE A 76 -5.84 0.20 -2.01
N TYR A 77 -5.47 1.46 -2.24
CA TYR A 77 -5.00 1.90 -3.56
C TYR A 77 -3.64 1.32 -3.92
N GLY A 78 -2.77 1.09 -2.93
CA GLY A 78 -1.53 0.35 -3.14
C GLY A 78 -1.75 -1.08 -3.64
N LEU A 79 -2.79 -1.77 -3.14
CA LEU A 79 -3.21 -3.08 -3.65
C LEU A 79 -3.96 -2.98 -4.99
N ALA A 80 -4.74 -1.92 -5.22
CA ALA A 80 -5.49 -1.74 -6.45
C ALA A 80 -4.58 -1.46 -7.66
N ALA A 81 -3.51 -0.68 -7.46
CA ALA A 81 -2.55 -0.32 -8.50
C ALA A 81 -2.05 -1.53 -9.33
N PRO A 82 -1.46 -2.59 -8.75
CA PRO A 82 -0.95 -3.71 -9.52
C PRO A 82 -2.04 -4.45 -10.32
N PHE A 83 -3.28 -4.50 -9.82
CA PHE A 83 -4.41 -5.05 -10.57
C PHE A 83 -4.80 -4.16 -11.77
N ILE A 84 -4.87 -2.84 -11.58
CA ILE A 84 -5.15 -1.89 -12.68
C ILE A 84 -4.11 -2.06 -13.79
N PHE A 85 -2.82 -2.08 -13.44
CA PHE A 85 -1.75 -2.32 -14.41
C PHE A 85 -1.86 -3.70 -15.07
N TYR A 86 -2.17 -4.75 -14.30
CA TYR A 86 -2.36 -6.10 -14.86
C TYR A 86 -3.50 -6.16 -15.91
N PHE A 87 -4.63 -5.51 -15.66
CA PHE A 87 -5.76 -5.51 -16.59
C PHE A 87 -5.52 -4.63 -17.83
N TRP A 88 -4.65 -3.62 -17.74
CA TRP A 88 -4.16 -2.90 -18.93
C TRP A 88 -3.37 -3.79 -19.89
N LEU A 89 -2.67 -4.80 -19.37
CA LEU A 89 -1.98 -5.83 -20.17
C LEU A 89 -2.96 -6.87 -20.72
N HIS A 90 -4.03 -7.16 -19.97
CA HIS A 90 -5.02 -8.19 -20.28
C HIS A 90 -6.41 -7.60 -20.47
N ARG A 91 -6.54 -6.63 -21.38
CA ARG A 91 -7.77 -5.83 -21.57
C ARG A 91 -9.02 -6.62 -21.92
N HIS A 92 -8.87 -7.84 -22.43
CA HIS A 92 -10.00 -8.73 -22.72
C HIS A 92 -10.69 -9.24 -21.44
N LYS A 93 -10.06 -9.11 -20.26
CA LYS A 93 -10.60 -9.64 -18.99
C LYS A 93 -11.53 -8.67 -18.26
N LEU A 94 -11.55 -7.39 -18.64
CA LEU A 94 -12.34 -6.34 -17.97
C LEU A 94 -12.83 -5.29 -18.99
N ASN A 95 -13.97 -4.66 -18.72
CA ASN A 95 -14.50 -3.58 -19.55
C ASN A 95 -13.51 -2.38 -19.60
N LYS A 96 -13.22 -1.88 -20.81
CA LYS A 96 -12.29 -0.75 -21.04
C LYS A 96 -12.72 0.52 -20.30
N LEU A 97 -14.02 0.81 -20.22
CA LEU A 97 -14.53 1.99 -19.52
C LEU A 97 -14.25 1.90 -18.01
N VAL A 98 -14.46 0.73 -17.42
CA VAL A 98 -14.14 0.46 -16.02
C VAL A 98 -12.66 0.64 -15.76
N LEU A 99 -11.81 0.17 -16.68
CA LEU A 99 -10.37 0.30 -16.54
C LEU A 99 -9.89 1.76 -16.64
N ILE A 100 -10.46 2.54 -17.55
CA ILE A 100 -10.19 3.99 -17.66
C ILE A 100 -10.67 4.71 -16.40
N ALA A 101 -11.90 4.42 -15.94
CA ALA A 101 -12.46 5.00 -14.72
C ALA A 101 -11.63 4.64 -13.48
N ALA A 102 -11.19 3.40 -13.35
CA ALA A 102 -10.32 2.97 -12.24
C ALA A 102 -8.91 3.59 -12.31
N THR A 103 -8.39 3.84 -13.53
CA THR A 103 -7.13 4.55 -13.71
C THR A 103 -7.27 6.01 -13.30
N ALA A 104 -8.35 6.68 -13.70
CA ALA A 104 -8.69 8.03 -13.24
C ALA A 104 -8.87 8.06 -11.72
N ALA A 105 -9.54 7.06 -11.16
CA ALA A 105 -9.76 6.90 -9.73
C ALA A 105 -8.45 6.78 -8.95
N LEU A 106 -7.50 5.97 -9.43
CA LEU A 106 -6.16 5.84 -8.83
C LEU A 106 -5.37 7.15 -8.92
N LEU A 107 -5.37 7.81 -10.08
CA LEU A 107 -4.63 9.06 -10.28
C LEU A 107 -5.19 10.20 -9.44
N ALA A 108 -6.52 10.31 -9.31
CA ALA A 108 -7.18 11.27 -8.43
C ALA A 108 -6.94 10.94 -6.94
N ALA A 109 -6.89 9.66 -6.56
CA ALA A 109 -6.66 9.26 -5.17
C ALA A 109 -5.28 9.67 -4.63
N ILE A 110 -4.26 9.80 -5.49
CA ILE A 110 -2.91 10.23 -5.08
C ILE A 110 -2.96 11.59 -4.36
N PRO A 111 -3.36 12.70 -5.01
CA PRO A 111 -3.43 14.00 -4.35
C PRO A 111 -4.52 14.06 -3.28
N LEU A 112 -5.70 13.45 -3.52
CA LEU A 112 -6.80 13.44 -2.54
C LEU A 112 -6.42 12.80 -1.21
N SER A 113 -5.56 11.77 -1.22
CA SER A 113 -5.11 11.10 0.01
C SER A 113 -4.11 11.94 0.83
N ILE A 114 -3.56 13.02 0.23
CA ILE A 114 -2.43 13.81 0.72
C ILE A 114 -1.31 12.92 1.30
N SER A 115 -1.02 11.78 0.64
CA SER A 115 -0.11 10.75 1.16
C SER A 115 1.06 10.46 0.22
N ARG A 116 2.28 10.77 0.68
CA ARG A 116 3.53 10.42 -0.02
C ARG A 116 3.67 8.91 -0.19
N THR A 117 3.22 8.13 0.78
CA THR A 117 3.28 6.66 0.74
C THR A 117 2.47 6.11 -0.43
N LEU A 118 1.28 6.67 -0.72
CA LEU A 118 0.49 6.23 -1.87
C LEU A 118 1.22 6.56 -3.19
N PHE A 119 1.73 7.79 -3.31
CA PHE A 119 2.52 8.20 -4.47
C PHE A 119 3.70 7.24 -4.72
N PHE A 120 4.53 6.99 -3.72
CA PHE A 120 5.67 6.07 -3.84
C PHE A 120 5.22 4.63 -4.14
N SER A 121 4.11 4.16 -3.57
CA SER A 121 3.57 2.82 -3.87
C SER A 121 3.18 2.68 -5.34
N VAL A 122 2.59 3.72 -5.94
CA VAL A 122 2.27 3.73 -7.38
C VAL A 122 3.53 3.78 -8.23
N CYS A 123 4.54 4.58 -7.84
CA CYS A 123 5.84 4.62 -8.52
C CYS A 123 6.56 3.26 -8.49
N VAL A 124 6.56 2.56 -7.36
CA VAL A 124 7.12 1.20 -7.24
C VAL A 124 6.35 0.22 -8.13
N THR A 125 5.02 0.31 -8.16
CA THR A 125 4.20 -0.53 -9.06
C THR A 125 4.53 -0.25 -10.53
N LEU A 126 4.69 1.02 -10.91
CA LEU A 126 5.11 1.44 -12.25
C LEU A 126 6.50 0.92 -12.62
N LEU A 127 7.44 0.91 -11.67
CA LEU A 127 8.77 0.31 -11.87
C LEU A 127 8.66 -1.18 -12.15
N PHE A 128 7.89 -1.92 -11.35
CA PHE A 128 7.67 -3.35 -11.54
C PHE A 128 6.97 -3.65 -12.87
N PHE A 129 6.02 -2.80 -13.26
CA PHE A 129 5.40 -2.82 -14.57
C PHE A 129 6.45 -2.63 -15.67
N GLY A 130 7.28 -1.59 -15.59
CA GLY A 130 8.37 -1.34 -16.54
C GLY A 130 9.33 -2.53 -16.66
N ILE A 131 9.77 -3.12 -15.54
CA ILE A 131 10.65 -4.31 -15.55
C ILE A 131 9.98 -5.47 -16.28
N ALA A 132 8.69 -5.70 -16.03
CA ALA A 132 7.96 -6.80 -16.65
C ALA A 132 7.88 -6.66 -18.19
N SER A 133 7.99 -5.44 -18.72
CA SER A 133 7.98 -5.16 -20.16
C SER A 133 9.18 -5.79 -20.90
N PHE A 134 10.35 -5.79 -20.26
CA PHE A 134 11.59 -6.31 -20.85
C PHE A 134 11.53 -7.84 -21.05
N TYR A 135 10.78 -8.55 -20.19
CA TYR A 135 10.65 -10.00 -20.27
C TYR A 135 9.58 -10.47 -21.26
N ARG A 136 8.65 -9.60 -21.66
CA ARG A 136 7.59 -9.92 -22.63
C ARG A 136 7.31 -8.76 -23.58
N PRO A 137 8.10 -8.63 -24.66
CA PRO A 137 7.95 -7.58 -25.68
C PRO A 137 6.54 -7.52 -26.31
N LYS A 138 5.83 -8.67 -26.35
CA LYS A 138 4.44 -8.75 -26.82
C LYS A 138 3.49 -7.76 -26.09
N TYR A 139 3.77 -7.44 -24.83
CA TYR A 139 2.94 -6.53 -24.05
C TYR A 139 3.38 -5.07 -24.12
N LEU A 140 4.50 -4.75 -24.78
CA LEU A 140 5.04 -3.40 -24.87
C LEU A 140 4.03 -2.38 -25.42
N GLY A 141 3.31 -2.73 -26.48
CA GLY A 141 2.25 -1.87 -27.02
C GLY A 141 1.09 -1.65 -26.05
N SER A 142 0.72 -2.66 -25.26
CA SER A 142 -0.31 -2.51 -24.21
C SER A 142 0.15 -1.63 -23.07
N MET A 143 1.45 -1.65 -22.76
CA MET A 143 2.09 -0.85 -21.73
C MET A 143 2.24 0.61 -22.13
N ILE A 144 2.73 0.89 -23.34
CA ILE A 144 2.81 2.24 -23.89
C ILE A 144 1.42 2.87 -23.87
N MET A 145 0.41 2.14 -24.34
CA MET A 145 -0.97 2.61 -24.30
C MET A 145 -1.52 2.81 -22.87
N ALA A 146 -1.08 2.02 -21.89
CA ALA A 146 -1.48 2.21 -20.49
C ALA A 146 -0.84 3.47 -19.89
N VAL A 147 0.45 3.69 -20.14
CA VAL A 147 1.20 4.88 -19.69
C VAL A 147 0.67 6.12 -20.39
N PHE A 148 0.52 6.07 -21.72
CA PHE A 148 -0.01 7.17 -22.51
C PHE A 148 -1.48 7.47 -22.17
N GLY A 149 -2.31 6.43 -22.04
CA GLY A 149 -3.70 6.57 -21.58
C GLY A 149 -3.77 7.17 -20.17
N GLY A 150 -2.91 6.72 -19.25
CA GLY A 150 -2.77 7.30 -17.92
C GLY A 150 -2.33 8.76 -17.95
N ALA A 151 -1.38 9.13 -18.82
CA ALA A 151 -0.94 10.51 -19.00
C ALA A 151 -2.06 11.40 -19.57
N LEU A 152 -2.86 10.90 -20.52
CA LEU A 152 -4.03 11.62 -21.02
C LEU A 152 -5.09 11.82 -19.94
N VAL A 153 -5.37 10.78 -19.14
CA VAL A 153 -6.29 10.89 -18.00
C VAL A 153 -5.76 11.89 -16.98
N LEU A 154 -4.47 11.86 -16.67
CA LEU A 154 -3.85 12.82 -15.77
C LEU A 154 -3.96 14.25 -16.32
N ALA A 155 -3.67 14.46 -17.60
CA ALA A 155 -3.82 15.76 -18.25
C ALA A 155 -5.27 16.26 -18.20
N ALA A 156 -6.26 15.38 -18.44
CA ALA A 156 -7.67 15.73 -18.33
C ALA A 156 -8.04 16.12 -16.88
N LEU A 157 -7.57 15.36 -15.88
CA LEU A 157 -7.78 15.68 -14.47
C LEU A 157 -7.13 17.01 -14.08
N SER A 158 -5.91 17.29 -14.55
CA SER A 158 -5.17 18.53 -14.25
C SER A 158 -5.86 19.81 -14.74
N ASN A 159 -6.81 19.71 -15.67
CA ASN A 159 -7.63 20.84 -16.11
C ASN A 159 -8.84 21.11 -15.20
N THR A 160 -9.09 20.27 -14.20
CA THR A 160 -10.19 20.44 -13.25
C THR A 160 -9.72 21.18 -12.00
N VAL A 161 -10.50 22.18 -11.56
CA VAL A 161 -10.23 22.92 -10.31
C VAL A 161 -10.12 21.97 -9.12
N PHE A 162 -10.99 20.95 -9.09
CA PHE A 162 -10.95 19.86 -8.12
C PHE A 162 -9.55 19.24 -8.00
N PHE A 163 -8.99 18.74 -9.09
CA PHE A 163 -7.71 18.06 -9.02
C PHE A 163 -6.55 19.01 -8.67
N GLN A 164 -6.61 20.27 -9.12
CA GLN A 164 -5.61 21.29 -8.80
C GLN A 164 -5.53 21.56 -7.30
N THR A 165 -6.67 21.80 -6.64
CA THR A 165 -6.71 22.04 -5.18
C THR A 165 -6.14 20.87 -4.39
N ALA A 166 -6.52 19.63 -4.74
CA ALA A 166 -5.97 18.45 -4.09
C ALA A 166 -4.45 18.32 -4.31
N THR A 167 -3.98 18.67 -5.51
CA THR A 167 -2.56 18.62 -5.87
C THR A 167 -1.74 19.68 -5.14
N GLU A 168 -2.28 20.88 -4.93
CA GLU A 168 -1.66 21.93 -4.13
C GLU A 168 -1.52 21.51 -2.67
N ALA A 169 -2.59 20.97 -2.06
CA ALA A 169 -2.54 20.44 -0.70
C ALA A 169 -1.51 19.31 -0.56
N PHE A 170 -1.47 18.39 -1.52
CA PHE A 170 -0.46 17.33 -1.57
C PHE A 170 0.96 17.88 -1.69
N THR A 171 1.20 18.81 -2.60
CA THR A 171 2.53 19.40 -2.85
C THR A 171 3.01 20.19 -1.64
N SER A 172 2.15 20.98 -1.02
CA SER A 172 2.46 21.71 0.22
C SER A 172 2.92 20.76 1.34
N ARG A 173 2.21 19.65 1.53
CA ARG A 173 2.61 18.61 2.49
C ARG A 173 3.93 17.94 2.09
N PHE A 174 4.11 17.67 0.80
CA PHE A 174 5.30 17.04 0.28
C PHE A 174 6.55 17.88 0.54
N GLU A 175 6.49 19.18 0.22
CA GLU A 175 7.58 20.13 0.45
C GLU A 175 7.85 20.37 1.93
N SER A 176 6.80 20.58 2.74
CA SER A 176 6.94 20.79 4.18
C SER A 176 7.67 19.61 4.84
N ALA A 177 7.23 18.38 4.55
CA ALA A 177 7.88 17.20 5.12
C ALA A 177 9.31 17.01 4.58
N ASN A 178 9.55 17.26 3.29
CA ASN A 178 10.90 17.16 2.72
C ASN A 178 11.89 18.17 3.32
N LYS A 179 11.43 19.39 3.66
CA LYS A 179 12.28 20.38 4.34
C LYS A 179 12.67 19.93 5.75
N THR A 180 11.76 19.26 6.46
CA THR A 180 12.04 18.71 7.80
C THR A 180 12.88 17.44 7.75
N GLU A 181 12.70 16.59 6.73
CA GLU A 181 13.30 15.25 6.63
C GLU A 181 14.56 15.19 5.76
N GLY A 182 15.09 16.32 5.26
CA GLY A 182 16.32 16.33 4.46
C GLY A 182 16.17 15.82 3.02
N GLY A 183 14.97 15.91 2.43
CA GLY A 183 14.71 15.58 1.03
C GLY A 183 14.74 14.07 0.70
N MET A 184 15.03 13.72 -0.56
CA MET A 184 14.97 12.34 -1.04
C MET A 184 16.06 11.45 -0.43
N GLU A 185 17.21 12.03 -0.10
CA GLU A 185 18.30 11.35 0.61
C GLU A 185 17.92 11.02 2.06
N GLY A 186 17.23 11.91 2.77
CA GLY A 186 16.71 11.61 4.10
C GLY A 186 15.51 10.66 4.11
N VAL A 187 14.63 10.70 3.10
CA VAL A 187 13.46 9.80 3.02
C VAL A 187 13.85 8.37 2.62
N LEU A 188 14.69 8.19 1.60
CA LEU A 188 15.10 6.86 1.13
C LEU A 188 16.37 6.35 1.83
N GLY A 189 17.34 7.23 2.06
CA GLY A 189 18.57 6.89 2.76
C GLY A 189 18.31 6.70 4.24
N ASP A 190 17.96 7.76 4.97
CA ASP A 190 17.89 7.70 6.43
C ASP A 190 16.62 7.04 6.97
N ARG A 191 15.42 7.41 6.47
CA ARG A 191 14.16 6.83 6.96
C ARG A 191 13.93 5.39 6.50
N TYR A 192 14.29 5.03 5.27
CA TYR A 192 14.03 3.68 4.76
C TYR A 192 15.19 2.71 5.04
N LEU A 193 16.42 3.03 4.64
CA LEU A 193 17.59 2.16 4.88
C LEU A 193 18.25 2.41 6.24
N GLY A 194 18.34 3.68 6.67
CA GLY A 194 18.91 4.06 7.96
C GLY A 194 18.10 3.51 9.13
N SER A 195 16.77 3.45 9.03
CA SER A 195 15.93 2.79 10.04
C SER A 195 16.18 1.28 10.15
N MET A 196 16.51 0.62 9.03
CA MET A 196 16.91 -0.79 9.05
C MET A 196 18.22 -0.96 9.79
N LEU A 197 19.22 -0.13 9.47
CA LEU A 197 20.54 -0.18 10.09
C LEU A 197 20.46 0.18 11.58
N ARG A 198 19.68 1.20 11.95
CA ARG A 198 19.44 1.63 13.33
C ARG A 198 18.79 0.56 14.21
N ALA A 199 18.07 -0.40 13.62
CA ALA A 199 17.56 -1.55 14.36
C ALA A 199 18.64 -2.56 14.76
N PHE A 200 19.73 -2.62 13.99
CA PHE A 200 20.90 -3.48 14.26
C PHE A 200 22.04 -2.76 14.96
N GLU A 201 22.14 -1.45 14.76
CA GLU A 201 23.01 -0.58 15.52
C GLU A 201 22.48 -0.55 16.94
N TYR A 202 23.14 -1.34 17.77
CA TYR A 202 22.97 -1.45 19.21
C TYR A 202 23.36 -0.14 19.94
N ARG A 203 22.99 1.02 19.39
CA ARG A 203 23.29 2.35 19.92
C ARG A 203 22.25 2.82 20.93
N TYR A 204 21.12 2.10 21.05
CA TYR A 204 20.18 2.25 22.17
C TYR A 204 20.51 1.25 23.28
N GLY A 205 21.67 1.40 23.92
CA GLY A 205 22.25 0.47 24.90
C GLY A 205 21.48 0.23 26.22
N LYS A 206 20.14 0.15 26.22
CA LYS A 206 19.30 -0.24 27.38
C LYS A 206 17.97 -0.94 27.01
N TYR A 207 17.84 -1.60 25.86
CA TYR A 207 16.68 -2.50 25.69
C TYR A 207 16.92 -3.80 26.47
N PRO A 208 16.01 -4.21 27.38
CA PRO A 208 16.11 -5.51 28.04
C PRO A 208 16.22 -6.63 27.01
N PHE A 209 16.90 -7.72 27.36
CA PHE A 209 17.07 -8.86 26.45
C PHE A 209 15.72 -9.41 25.92
N PHE A 210 14.67 -9.35 26.75
CA PHE A 210 13.31 -9.76 26.42
C PHE A 210 12.42 -8.63 25.90
N GLY A 211 12.99 -7.44 25.68
CA GLY A 211 12.25 -6.24 25.28
C GLY A 211 11.53 -5.59 26.45
N GLN A 212 10.83 -4.50 26.16
CA GLN A 212 10.06 -3.75 27.15
C GLN A 212 8.61 -4.21 27.25
N GLY A 213 8.13 -5.01 26.29
CA GLY A 213 6.75 -5.48 26.22
C GLY A 213 6.09 -5.14 24.88
N LEU A 214 5.31 -6.09 24.36
CA LEU A 214 4.59 -5.92 23.10
C LEU A 214 3.56 -4.80 23.19
N GLY A 215 3.50 -3.97 22.15
CA GLY A 215 2.53 -2.88 22.04
C GLY A 215 2.95 -1.56 22.68
N LEU A 216 4.04 -1.51 23.46
CA LEU A 216 4.52 -0.27 24.09
C LEU A 216 4.92 0.82 23.09
N GLY A 217 5.34 0.45 21.87
CA GLY A 217 5.71 1.40 20.83
C GLY A 217 4.55 1.80 19.95
N THR A 218 3.32 1.42 20.31
CA THR A 218 2.11 1.83 19.60
C THR A 218 1.50 3.06 20.26
N ASN A 219 0.80 3.90 19.48
CA ASN A 219 0.11 5.08 20.02
C ASN A 219 -0.88 4.73 21.14
N VAL A 220 -1.50 3.54 21.07
CA VAL A 220 -2.43 3.05 22.10
C VAL A 220 -1.66 2.62 23.35
N GLY A 221 -0.56 1.90 23.19
CA GLY A 221 0.29 1.51 24.31
C GLY A 221 0.91 2.70 25.04
N ALA A 222 1.37 3.71 24.29
CA ALA A 222 1.82 4.99 24.83
C ALA A 222 0.72 5.67 25.66
N MET A 223 -0.47 5.88 25.07
CA MET A 223 -1.59 6.50 25.76
C MET A 223 -1.99 5.77 27.06
N LEU A 224 -2.02 4.43 27.03
CA LEU A 224 -2.37 3.63 28.20
C LEU A 224 -1.33 3.69 29.33
N MET A 225 -0.06 3.94 29.00
CA MET A 225 1.05 3.90 29.96
C MET A 225 1.49 5.29 30.46
N SER A 226 1.51 6.31 29.61
CA SER A 226 1.96 7.66 29.95
C SER A 226 0.82 8.68 30.04
N GLY A 227 -0.39 8.35 29.57
CA GLY A 227 -1.51 9.30 29.46
C GLY A 227 -1.40 10.25 28.28
N GLU A 228 -0.29 10.21 27.52
CA GLU A 228 -0.04 11.04 26.34
C GLU A 228 0.20 10.16 25.10
N ARG A 229 -0.02 10.70 23.90
CA ARG A 229 0.21 9.97 22.63
C ARG A 229 1.69 9.92 22.21
N ASP A 230 2.60 10.38 23.06
CA ASP A 230 4.03 10.43 22.75
C ASP A 230 4.66 9.04 22.73
N PHE A 231 5.39 8.74 21.66
CA PHE A 231 6.02 7.45 21.46
C PHE A 231 7.06 7.16 22.55
N LEU A 232 6.82 6.14 23.38
CA LEU A 232 7.75 5.66 24.41
C LEU A 232 8.94 4.86 23.81
N LEU A 233 8.80 4.41 22.56
CA LEU A 233 9.79 3.68 21.77
C LEU A 233 9.98 4.36 20.40
N ALA A 234 10.98 3.93 19.62
CA ALA A 234 11.21 4.46 18.28
C ALA A 234 9.96 4.35 17.36
N GLU A 235 9.67 5.41 16.58
CA GLU A 235 8.53 5.49 15.63
C GLU A 235 8.69 4.51 14.45
N GLU A 236 9.94 4.15 14.13
CA GLU A 236 10.31 3.29 13.02
C GLU A 236 10.08 1.81 13.33
N GLU A 237 9.67 1.04 12.32
CA GLU A 237 9.16 -0.32 12.52
C GLU A 237 10.17 -1.31 13.10
N TRP A 238 11.38 -1.37 12.54
CA TRP A 238 12.39 -2.34 12.98
C TRP A 238 12.95 -1.99 14.37
N PRO A 239 13.31 -0.72 14.65
CA PRO A 239 13.64 -0.31 16.01
C PRO A 239 12.51 -0.59 17.01
N ARG A 240 11.23 -0.38 16.64
CA ARG A 240 10.09 -0.73 17.50
C ARG A 240 10.03 -2.22 17.81
N ILE A 241 10.14 -3.08 16.79
CA ILE A 241 10.12 -4.55 16.96
C ILE A 241 11.23 -4.99 17.92
N VAL A 242 12.44 -4.46 17.77
CA VAL A 242 13.58 -4.76 18.65
C VAL A 242 13.37 -4.21 20.06
N GLY A 243 12.79 -3.01 20.22
CA GLY A 243 12.48 -2.44 21.53
C GLY A 243 11.39 -3.21 22.29
N GLU A 244 10.34 -3.65 21.60
CA GLU A 244 9.21 -4.37 22.18
C GLU A 244 9.54 -5.84 22.52
N MET A 245 10.21 -6.55 21.61
CA MET A 245 10.48 -8.00 21.72
C MET A 245 11.89 -8.33 22.21
N GLY A 246 12.75 -7.32 22.33
CA GLY A 246 14.17 -7.48 22.63
C GLY A 246 15.01 -7.84 21.41
N PRO A 247 16.34 -7.78 21.52
CA PRO A 247 17.25 -8.01 20.39
C PRO A 247 17.07 -9.37 19.71
N LEU A 248 16.95 -10.46 20.48
CA LEU A 248 16.90 -11.81 19.90
C LEU A 248 15.61 -12.05 19.10
N LEU A 249 14.44 -11.90 19.75
CA LEU A 249 13.16 -12.16 19.10
C LEU A 249 12.80 -11.08 18.08
N GLY A 250 13.20 -9.83 18.31
CA GLY A 250 12.99 -8.75 17.36
C GLY A 250 13.77 -8.95 16.06
N ILE A 251 15.08 -9.26 16.15
CA ILE A 251 15.90 -9.56 14.97
C ILE A 251 15.40 -10.82 14.26
N LEU A 252 15.07 -11.89 15.00
CA LEU A 252 14.52 -13.11 14.40
C LEU A 252 13.23 -12.82 13.61
N THR A 253 12.35 -11.97 14.17
CA THR A 253 11.12 -11.54 13.48
C THR A 253 11.44 -10.79 12.19
N ILE A 254 12.38 -9.84 12.23
CA ILE A 254 12.84 -9.12 11.04
C ILE A 254 13.40 -10.09 9.99
N LEU A 255 14.24 -11.04 10.40
CA LEU A 255 14.82 -12.05 9.51
C LEU A 255 13.75 -12.93 8.85
N VAL A 256 12.72 -13.35 9.59
CA VAL A 256 11.58 -14.09 9.02
C VAL A 256 10.86 -13.24 7.98
N ARG A 257 10.62 -11.96 8.26
CA ARG A 257 9.98 -11.02 7.30
C ARG A 257 10.79 -10.88 6.02
N LEU A 258 12.11 -10.75 6.14
CA LEU A 258 13.03 -10.68 5.01
C LEU A 258 13.09 -12.00 4.23
N ALA A 259 13.15 -13.14 4.92
CA ALA A 259 13.18 -14.45 4.30
C ALA A 259 11.90 -14.73 3.49
N VAL A 260 10.72 -14.41 4.05
CA VAL A 260 9.45 -14.52 3.33
C VAL A 260 9.42 -13.59 2.12
N SER A 261 9.87 -12.34 2.27
CA SER A 261 9.93 -11.37 1.17
C SER A 261 10.86 -11.85 0.04
N ALA A 262 12.05 -12.35 0.38
CA ALA A 262 13.00 -12.91 -0.57
C ALA A 262 12.44 -14.16 -1.28
N PHE A 263 11.79 -15.06 -0.53
CA PHE A 263 11.13 -16.23 -1.08
C PHE A 263 10.06 -15.86 -2.12
N LEU A 264 9.20 -14.90 -1.80
CA LEU A 264 8.18 -14.40 -2.72
C LEU A 264 8.80 -13.76 -3.97
N THR A 265 9.86 -12.96 -3.79
CA THR A 265 10.59 -12.34 -4.90
C THR A 265 11.16 -13.37 -5.86
N VAL A 266 11.86 -14.39 -5.35
CA VAL A 266 12.44 -15.45 -6.19
C VAL A 266 11.34 -16.20 -6.95
N LYS A 267 10.23 -16.56 -6.28
CA LYS A 267 9.12 -17.28 -6.92
C LYS A 267 8.39 -16.45 -7.97
N ALA A 268 8.08 -15.18 -7.67
CA ALA A 268 7.42 -14.29 -8.61
C ALA A 268 8.31 -13.94 -9.81
N PHE A 269 9.62 -13.76 -9.59
CA PHE A 269 10.58 -13.54 -10.65
C PHE A 269 10.69 -14.76 -11.59
N ALA A 270 10.74 -15.98 -11.03
CA ALA A 270 10.72 -17.20 -11.84
C ALA A 270 9.42 -17.34 -12.68
N LYS A 271 8.30 -16.80 -12.20
CA LYS A 271 7.04 -16.73 -12.97
C LYS A 271 7.09 -15.65 -14.05
N LEU A 272 7.77 -14.52 -13.79
CA LEU A 272 7.96 -13.46 -14.77
C LEU A 272 8.78 -13.93 -15.97
N THR A 273 9.87 -14.69 -15.75
CA THR A 273 10.72 -15.18 -16.85
C THR A 273 9.99 -16.12 -17.80
N ILE A 274 8.99 -16.86 -17.31
CA ILE A 274 8.09 -17.66 -18.14
C ILE A 274 6.84 -16.89 -18.61
N GLY A 275 6.74 -15.59 -18.32
CA GLY A 275 5.72 -14.68 -18.84
C GLY A 275 4.46 -14.47 -18.01
N ASP A 276 4.37 -15.03 -16.80
CA ASP A 276 3.25 -14.72 -15.91
C ASP A 276 3.59 -13.47 -15.08
N MET A 277 3.04 -12.34 -15.49
CA MET A 277 3.32 -11.03 -14.89
C MET A 277 2.50 -10.75 -13.64
N LEU A 278 1.42 -11.51 -13.37
CA LEU A 278 0.52 -11.23 -12.25
C LEU A 278 1.21 -11.34 -10.87
N PRO A 279 1.93 -12.43 -10.55
CA PRO A 279 2.63 -12.55 -9.26
C PRO A 279 3.67 -11.44 -9.07
N TRP A 280 4.36 -11.07 -10.16
CA TRP A 280 5.35 -10.00 -10.17
C TRP A 280 4.74 -8.62 -9.89
N LEU A 281 3.62 -8.28 -10.53
CA LEU A 281 2.95 -7.01 -10.25
C LEU A 281 2.42 -6.96 -8.82
N LEU A 282 1.80 -8.03 -8.31
CA LEU A 282 1.33 -8.09 -6.92
C LEU A 282 2.48 -7.99 -5.90
N LEU A 283 3.66 -8.50 -6.25
CA LEU A 283 4.86 -8.42 -5.42
C LEU A 283 5.26 -6.97 -5.14
N SER A 284 5.01 -6.03 -6.05
CA SER A 284 5.37 -4.61 -5.87
C SER A 284 4.78 -4.02 -4.58
N PHE A 285 3.50 -4.28 -4.31
CA PHE A 285 2.83 -3.83 -3.09
C PHE A 285 3.21 -4.70 -1.88
N ALA A 286 3.43 -6.01 -2.09
CA ALA A 286 3.85 -6.91 -1.02
C ALA A 286 5.22 -6.51 -0.44
N LEU A 287 6.18 -6.09 -1.28
CA LEU A 287 7.52 -5.68 -0.84
C LEU A 287 7.56 -4.34 -0.11
N ILE A 288 6.52 -3.52 -0.21
CA ILE A 288 6.39 -2.31 0.61
C ILE A 288 5.94 -2.69 2.03
N ASN A 289 5.04 -3.67 2.15
CA ASN A 289 4.35 -3.98 3.42
C ASN A 289 4.98 -5.14 4.21
N LEU A 290 5.53 -6.15 3.54
CA LEU A 290 6.06 -7.33 4.20
C LEU A 290 7.36 -7.07 4.96
N PRO A 291 8.40 -6.45 4.38
CA PRO A 291 9.66 -6.25 5.10
C PRO A 291 9.57 -5.13 6.14
N GLN A 292 8.86 -4.03 5.84
CA GLN A 292 8.87 -2.81 6.67
C GLN A 292 7.51 -2.27 7.09
N GLY A 293 6.40 -2.82 6.61
CA GLY A 293 5.08 -2.33 6.98
C GLY A 293 4.82 -2.43 8.49
N GLN A 294 4.06 -1.48 9.04
CA GLN A 294 3.77 -1.45 10.47
C GLN A 294 2.78 -2.54 10.88
N TRP A 295 3.27 -3.65 11.45
CA TRP A 295 2.43 -4.84 11.72
C TRP A 295 1.69 -4.78 13.06
N ALA A 296 2.04 -3.86 13.95
CA ALA A 296 1.28 -3.64 15.17
C ALA A 296 -0.12 -3.06 14.88
N GLN A 297 -0.31 -2.39 13.74
CA GLN A 297 -1.60 -1.90 13.31
C GLN A 297 -2.36 -2.99 12.51
N PRO A 298 -3.56 -3.42 12.94
CA PRO A 298 -4.29 -4.52 12.29
C PRO A 298 -4.55 -4.32 10.79
N THR A 299 -4.85 -3.08 10.36
CA THR A 299 -5.11 -2.78 8.95
C THR A 299 -3.90 -3.09 8.07
N ASN A 300 -2.72 -2.60 8.44
CA ASN A 300 -1.48 -2.82 7.69
C ASN A 300 -1.06 -4.29 7.72
N LEU A 301 -1.22 -4.95 8.88
CA LEU A 301 -1.00 -6.39 9.00
C LEU A 301 -1.92 -7.17 8.04
N GLY A 302 -3.21 -6.84 8.01
CA GLY A 302 -4.18 -7.44 7.09
C GLY A 302 -3.76 -7.30 5.63
N PHE A 303 -3.38 -6.10 5.19
CA PHE A 303 -2.88 -5.87 3.83
C PHE A 303 -1.55 -6.58 3.53
N ALA A 304 -0.65 -6.70 4.51
CA ALA A 304 0.59 -7.45 4.37
C ALA A 304 0.32 -8.94 4.14
N ILE A 305 -0.56 -9.55 4.94
CA ILE A 305 -0.93 -10.97 4.79
C ILE A 305 -1.72 -11.21 3.50
N ILE A 306 -2.66 -10.34 3.16
CA ILE A 306 -3.44 -10.45 1.91
C ILE A 306 -2.51 -10.34 0.71
N SER A 307 -1.63 -9.34 0.65
CA SER A 307 -0.72 -9.15 -0.48
C SER A 307 0.23 -10.34 -0.67
N GLY A 308 0.89 -10.83 0.38
CA GLY A 308 1.72 -12.02 0.30
C GLY A 308 0.93 -13.28 -0.08
N GLY A 309 -0.28 -13.42 0.45
CA GLY A 309 -1.20 -14.52 0.12
C GLY A 309 -1.65 -14.51 -1.34
N LEU A 310 -1.98 -13.34 -1.89
CA LEU A 310 -2.37 -13.17 -3.28
C LEU A 310 -1.20 -13.40 -4.25
N VAL A 311 0.02 -12.98 -3.89
CA VAL A 311 1.22 -13.31 -4.67
C VAL A 311 1.35 -14.82 -4.80
N LEU A 312 1.30 -15.57 -3.69
CA LEU A 312 1.37 -17.03 -3.72
C LEU A 312 0.19 -17.67 -4.47
N ALA A 313 -1.04 -17.25 -4.18
CA ALA A 313 -2.24 -17.79 -4.81
C ALA A 313 -2.26 -17.57 -6.33
N SER A 314 -1.71 -16.44 -6.80
CA SER A 314 -1.63 -16.13 -8.23
C SER A 314 -0.72 -17.09 -9.00
N MET A 315 0.16 -17.81 -8.30
CA MET A 315 1.07 -18.79 -8.87
C MET A 315 0.49 -20.21 -8.92
N ASN A 316 -0.63 -20.45 -8.24
CA ASN A 316 -1.31 -21.74 -8.23
C ASN A 316 -2.08 -21.95 -9.54
N THR A 317 -1.91 -23.11 -10.15
CA THR A 317 -2.74 -23.53 -11.27
C THR A 317 -4.20 -23.66 -10.81
N SER A 318 -5.16 -23.25 -11.65
CA SER A 318 -6.58 -23.43 -11.35
C SER A 318 -6.87 -24.87 -10.98
N ARG A 319 -7.52 -25.10 -9.83
CA ARG A 319 -8.02 -26.46 -9.54
C ARG A 319 -9.11 -26.75 -10.55
N GLN A 320 -8.95 -27.77 -11.39
CA GLN A 320 -10.09 -28.29 -12.13
C GLN A 320 -11.08 -28.80 -11.09
N VAL A 321 -12.21 -28.10 -10.95
CA VAL A 321 -13.38 -28.62 -10.23
C VAL A 321 -13.72 -29.93 -10.91
N GLY A 322 -13.68 -31.02 -10.13
CA GLY A 322 -13.68 -32.39 -10.61
C GLY A 322 -14.73 -32.63 -11.70
N GLY A 323 -14.30 -33.32 -12.76
CA GLY A 323 -15.20 -33.81 -13.78
C GLY A 323 -16.32 -34.63 -13.15
N SER A 324 -17.56 -34.34 -13.54
CA SER A 324 -18.66 -35.28 -13.35
C SER A 324 -18.22 -36.64 -13.89
N PRO A 325 -18.40 -37.74 -13.15
CA PRO A 325 -18.28 -39.06 -13.75
C PRO A 325 -19.33 -39.12 -14.86
N LYS A 326 -18.90 -39.36 -16.09
CA LYS A 326 -19.81 -39.85 -17.12
C LYS A 326 -20.26 -41.24 -16.66
N SER A 327 -21.52 -41.35 -16.25
CA SER A 327 -22.28 -42.59 -16.27
C SER A 327 -23.45 -42.40 -17.20
#